data_AF-A0A5C4UY61-F1
#
_entry.id   AF-A0A5C4UY61-F1
#
_cell.length_a   1.000
_cell.length_b   1.000
_cell.length_c   1.000
_cell.angle_alpha   90.00
_cell.angle_beta   90.00
_cell.angle_gamma   90.00
#
_symmetry.space_group_name_H-M   'P 1'
#
loop_
_entity.id
_entity.type
_entity.pdbx_description
1 polymer ?
#
loop_
_entity_poly.entity_id
_entity_poly.type
_entity_poly.pdbx_seq_one_letter_code
_entity_poly.pdbx_strand_id
1 'polypeptide(L)'
;MPNRNQALAAALILAVTGCGMLPGTAGTPPPPSTPAASGGATSAPASEAPVQDTRKALAETRSTLTEDLKVEVVGLNRIKGKHLVVQLRLSNTGTEDLPWTGELGDHTRPLGEIRWASGIGVLDAAAHRWLLPYQPEGSPCLCSDQERDGLGYFIDPGRSITVYGVLPAPSGNPATVTIVTPLAPPLLNVPVSDEPPAGDFPDPDAQPVTAVTRRILLPSESLDKSEETADDGTDLRVNLSSDVLFAVDKATLTGRARAVLARTAKLVDASPATVVKVEGHADSSGDDAINDPLSRRRALAVQRALAGLLSRDGVRFESRGYGSRRPLYDNGTEEGRRRNRRVTVTFAKPAEPAPRPTGDPVQTQSPKTGGPRATAKGQPIGMEVTGLRRLPGGLGLLTYTITNEGPDKIWFNDLHHAQDWESYKYQAASDIRLTDGANRRRYLPGRLQVPTDRGVDAYCACTDVSGVRIATEQFAPGQSRTFWSLFALPDDATSLRARIAAFPELEVPVR
;
A
#
# COMPACT_ATOMS: atom_id res chain seq x y z
N MET A 1 17.58 43.57 -15.78
CA MET A 1 17.73 45.00 -15.38
C MET A 1 17.04 45.17 -14.02
N PRO A 2 17.63 45.88 -13.03
CA PRO A 2 17.14 45.89 -11.65
C PRO A 2 16.60 47.25 -11.16
N ASN A 3 15.75 47.23 -10.11
CA ASN A 3 15.63 48.20 -8.99
C ASN A 3 14.64 47.59 -7.94
N ARG A 4 14.74 47.74 -6.61
CA ARG A 4 15.13 48.85 -5.68
C ARG A 4 14.06 49.95 -5.61
N ASN A 5 13.70 50.62 -4.50
CA ASN A 5 14.03 50.70 -3.04
C ASN A 5 12.70 51.16 -2.33
N GLN A 6 12.43 51.27 -1.02
CA GLN A 6 12.96 50.89 0.32
C GLN A 6 11.75 51.06 1.31
N ALA A 7 11.54 50.30 2.39
CA ALA A 7 12.19 50.27 3.73
C ALA A 7 11.89 51.48 4.67
N LEU A 8 12.03 51.25 6.00
CA LEU A 8 11.80 52.15 7.16
C LEU A 8 10.33 52.29 7.63
N ALA A 9 10.02 52.52 8.92
CA ALA A 9 10.87 52.72 10.11
C ALA A 9 10.33 51.95 11.35
N ALA A 10 11.16 51.85 12.41
CA ALA A 10 10.77 51.34 13.72
C ALA A 10 10.81 52.44 14.79
N ALA A 11 10.03 52.31 15.86
CA ALA A 11 10.12 53.14 17.05
C ALA A 11 9.83 52.30 18.31
N LEU A 12 10.60 52.56 19.38
CA LEU A 12 10.54 51.92 20.69
C LEU A 12 10.53 53.04 21.74
N ILE A 13 9.72 52.95 22.81
CA ILE A 13 9.99 53.65 24.09
C ILE A 13 9.06 53.18 25.23
N LEU A 14 9.66 53.08 26.42
CA LEU A 14 9.25 52.91 27.83
C LEU A 14 7.79 52.58 28.24
N ALA A 15 7.70 51.85 29.35
CA ALA A 15 6.52 51.69 30.22
C ALA A 15 6.59 52.59 31.46
N VAL A 16 5.49 52.70 32.22
CA VAL A 16 5.46 52.95 33.69
C VAL A 16 4.10 52.53 34.28
N THR A 17 4.07 52.27 35.59
CA THR A 17 2.96 51.71 36.38
C THR A 17 1.83 52.68 36.74
N GLY A 18 0.63 52.15 37.06
CA GLY A 18 -0.40 52.89 37.81
C GLY A 18 -1.49 51.98 38.42
N CYS A 19 -1.68 52.03 39.74
CA CYS A 19 -2.79 51.40 40.46
C CYS A 19 -3.80 52.46 40.93
N GLY A 20 -5.09 52.12 41.00
CA GLY A 20 -6.17 52.99 41.51
C GLY A 20 -7.44 52.19 41.84
N MET A 21 -8.22 52.64 42.83
CA MET A 21 -9.30 51.84 43.47
C MET A 21 -10.69 52.51 43.43
N LEU A 22 -11.73 51.69 43.18
CA LEU A 22 -13.11 51.78 43.72
C LEU A 22 -13.97 53.04 43.35
N PRO A 23 -15.30 53.10 43.65
CA PRO A 23 -16.23 52.13 44.27
C PRO A 23 -17.41 51.70 43.34
N GLY A 24 -18.36 50.83 43.73
CA GLY A 24 -18.43 49.97 44.94
C GLY A 24 -19.82 49.56 45.48
N THR A 25 -20.90 49.47 44.68
CA THR A 25 -22.25 49.00 45.13
C THR A 25 -22.90 48.03 44.11
N ALA A 26 -23.91 47.21 44.43
CA ALA A 26 -24.26 46.44 45.64
C ALA A 26 -25.45 45.52 45.25
N GLY A 27 -25.40 44.21 45.55
CA GLY A 27 -26.49 43.26 45.20
C GLY A 27 -26.43 41.96 46.00
N THR A 28 -27.58 41.48 46.47
CA THR A 28 -27.73 40.49 47.56
C THR A 28 -27.98 39.07 47.01
N PRO A 29 -27.55 37.98 47.69
CA PRO A 29 -27.45 36.63 47.08
C PRO A 29 -28.69 35.73 47.26
N PRO A 30 -28.77 34.59 46.53
CA PRO A 30 -29.80 33.56 46.70
C PRO A 30 -29.63 32.69 47.98
N PRO A 31 -30.71 32.01 48.45
CA PRO A 31 -30.73 31.25 49.71
C PRO A 31 -30.11 29.84 49.64
N PRO A 32 -29.85 29.18 50.80
CA PRO A 32 -29.15 27.89 50.89
C PRO A 32 -30.03 26.65 50.65
N SER A 33 -29.38 25.49 50.56
CA SER A 33 -29.96 24.18 50.25
C SER A 33 -30.49 23.41 51.47
N THR A 34 -31.41 22.47 51.21
CA THR A 34 -31.89 21.43 52.13
C THR A 34 -31.98 20.06 51.43
N PRO A 35 -31.91 18.92 52.15
CA PRO A 35 -31.53 17.64 51.55
C PRO A 35 -32.67 16.64 51.26
N ALA A 36 -32.34 15.70 50.37
CA ALA A 36 -32.86 14.33 50.26
C ALA A 36 -34.37 14.08 50.05
N ALA A 37 -34.71 13.56 48.86
CA ALA A 37 -35.84 12.65 48.66
C ALA A 37 -35.32 11.34 48.04
N SER A 38 -35.74 10.19 48.56
CA SER A 38 -35.20 8.87 48.17
C SER A 38 -35.86 8.33 46.89
N GLY A 39 -35.23 8.56 45.74
CA GLY A 39 -35.49 7.80 44.52
C GLY A 39 -34.76 6.46 44.55
N GLY A 40 -35.45 5.37 44.21
CA GLY A 40 -34.85 4.03 44.21
C GLY A 40 -33.75 3.89 43.16
N ALA A 41 -32.63 3.25 43.53
CA ALA A 41 -31.56 2.93 42.60
C ALA A 41 -31.98 1.77 41.68
N THR A 42 -32.67 2.09 40.58
CA THR A 42 -32.80 1.17 39.45
C THR A 42 -31.41 0.95 38.89
N SER A 43 -30.80 -0.20 39.18
CA SER A 43 -29.49 -0.56 38.63
C SER A 43 -29.57 -0.53 37.11
N ALA A 44 -28.73 0.28 36.47
CA ALA A 44 -28.46 0.13 35.05
C ALA A 44 -28.06 -1.34 34.79
N PRO A 45 -28.54 -1.98 33.72
CA PRO A 45 -28.08 -3.32 33.38
C PRO A 45 -26.57 -3.26 33.20
N ALA A 46 -25.83 -4.12 33.92
CA ALA A 46 -24.41 -4.26 33.68
C ALA A 46 -24.22 -4.65 32.22
N SER A 47 -23.38 -3.91 31.49
CA SER A 47 -23.02 -4.26 30.13
C SER A 47 -22.41 -5.67 30.15
N GLU A 48 -23.09 -6.63 29.52
CA GLU A 48 -22.55 -7.99 29.43
C GLU A 48 -21.22 -7.92 28.68
N ALA A 49 -20.14 -8.33 29.35
CA ALA A 49 -18.81 -8.27 28.78
C ALA A 49 -18.78 -9.11 27.48
N PRO A 50 -18.20 -8.60 26.37
CA PRO A 50 -18.24 -9.28 25.09
C PRO A 50 -17.85 -10.76 25.21
N VAL A 51 -18.71 -11.64 24.70
CA VAL A 51 -18.52 -13.09 24.71
C VAL A 51 -17.21 -13.39 23.98
N GLN A 52 -16.23 -13.95 24.70
CA GLN A 52 -14.95 -14.28 24.09
C GLN A 52 -15.15 -15.43 23.10
N ASP A 53 -14.91 -15.14 21.82
CA ASP A 53 -14.92 -16.13 20.77
C ASP A 53 -13.83 -17.17 21.04
N THR A 54 -14.23 -18.44 21.22
CA THR A 54 -13.35 -19.58 21.51
C THR A 54 -12.99 -20.39 20.26
N ARG A 55 -13.41 -19.97 19.07
CA ARG A 55 -13.10 -20.69 17.81
C ARG A 55 -11.59 -20.84 17.61
N LYS A 56 -11.20 -21.96 17.01
CA LYS A 56 -9.82 -22.20 16.56
C LYS A 56 -9.47 -21.23 15.45
N ALA A 57 -8.30 -20.59 15.55
CA ALA A 57 -7.78 -19.76 14.47
C ALA A 57 -7.49 -20.61 13.21
N LEU A 58 -7.94 -20.13 12.05
CA LEU A 58 -7.60 -20.64 10.72
C LEU A 58 -6.17 -20.23 10.34
N ALA A 59 -5.76 -19.03 10.77
CA ALA A 59 -4.42 -18.49 10.68
C ALA A 59 -4.23 -17.43 11.79
N GLU A 60 -3.00 -17.22 12.26
CA GLU A 60 -2.69 -16.24 13.30
C GLU A 60 -1.37 -15.50 13.04
N THR A 61 -1.24 -14.31 13.63
CA THR A 61 -0.04 -13.45 13.54
C THR A 61 0.00 -12.45 14.70
N ARG A 62 1.07 -11.65 14.78
CA ARG A 62 1.18 -10.46 15.64
C ARG A 62 1.05 -9.19 14.81
N SER A 63 0.63 -8.10 15.44
CA SER A 63 0.55 -6.81 14.78
C SER A 63 1.94 -6.25 14.42
N THR A 64 2.01 -5.46 13.35
CA THR A 64 3.18 -4.64 12.99
C THR A 64 3.38 -3.45 13.94
N LEU A 65 2.34 -3.06 14.69
CA LEU A 65 2.31 -1.86 15.54
C LEU A 65 2.80 -2.17 16.96
N THR A 66 2.29 -3.25 17.57
CA THR A 66 2.76 -3.82 18.85
C THR A 66 2.69 -5.34 18.83
N GLU A 67 3.65 -6.01 19.48
CA GLU A 67 3.66 -7.47 19.61
C GLU A 67 2.54 -7.97 20.55
N ASP A 68 2.02 -7.11 21.43
CA ASP A 68 0.93 -7.39 22.37
C ASP A 68 -0.41 -7.67 21.69
N LEU A 69 -0.62 -7.22 20.45
CA LEU A 69 -1.86 -7.45 19.72
C LEU A 69 -1.74 -8.73 18.88
N LYS A 70 -2.42 -9.79 19.32
CA LYS A 70 -2.60 -11.01 18.52
C LYS A 70 -3.76 -10.80 17.53
N VAL A 71 -3.53 -11.16 16.28
CA VAL A 71 -4.54 -11.10 15.20
C VAL A 71 -4.77 -12.51 14.67
N GLU A 72 -6.02 -12.97 14.72
CA GLU A 72 -6.41 -14.35 14.42
C GLU A 72 -7.60 -14.38 13.46
N VAL A 73 -7.53 -15.11 12.34
CA VAL A 73 -8.72 -15.35 11.51
C VAL A 73 -9.53 -16.48 12.15
N VAL A 74 -10.76 -16.19 12.59
CA VAL A 74 -11.66 -17.15 13.27
C VAL A 74 -12.86 -17.56 12.41
N GLY A 75 -13.08 -16.89 11.28
CA GLY A 75 -14.05 -17.25 10.26
C GLY A 75 -13.65 -16.70 8.90
N LEU A 76 -13.90 -17.47 7.85
CA LEU A 76 -13.72 -17.07 6.45
C LEU A 76 -14.72 -17.85 5.60
N ASN A 77 -15.86 -17.23 5.32
CA ASN A 77 -17.04 -17.94 4.84
C ASN A 77 -17.57 -17.31 3.54
N ARG A 78 -17.84 -18.13 2.52
CA ARG A 78 -18.40 -17.69 1.24
C ARG A 78 -19.93 -17.68 1.30
N ILE A 79 -20.53 -16.55 0.94
CA ILE A 79 -21.99 -16.40 0.88
C ILE A 79 -22.44 -16.33 -0.58
N LYS A 80 -23.42 -17.17 -0.95
CA LYS A 80 -24.07 -17.22 -2.28
C LYS A 80 -23.09 -17.34 -3.46
N GLY A 81 -21.91 -17.91 -3.24
CA GLY A 81 -20.84 -18.04 -4.25
C GLY A 81 -20.15 -16.74 -4.69
N LYS A 82 -20.51 -15.58 -4.13
CA LYS A 82 -20.12 -14.25 -4.66
C LYS A 82 -19.66 -13.22 -3.62
N HIS A 83 -19.85 -13.48 -2.33
CA HIS A 83 -19.32 -12.65 -1.23
C HIS A 83 -18.43 -13.48 -0.30
N LEU A 84 -17.57 -12.82 0.47
CA LEU A 84 -16.89 -13.37 1.63
C LEU A 84 -17.28 -12.58 2.89
N VAL A 85 -17.43 -13.28 4.01
CA VAL A 85 -17.36 -12.73 5.36
C VAL A 85 -16.02 -13.16 5.97
N VAL A 86 -15.18 -12.19 6.31
CA VAL A 86 -13.97 -12.40 7.10
C VAL A 86 -14.29 -12.07 8.56
N GLN A 87 -13.91 -12.93 9.50
CA GLN A 87 -14.02 -12.66 10.94
C GLN A 87 -12.63 -12.77 11.58
N LEU A 88 -12.21 -11.70 12.26
CA LEU A 88 -10.94 -11.64 12.97
C LEU A 88 -11.17 -11.50 14.48
N ARG A 89 -10.51 -12.34 15.27
CA ARG A 89 -10.36 -12.13 16.71
C ARG A 89 -9.10 -11.30 16.93
N LEU A 90 -9.25 -10.19 17.66
CA LEU A 90 -8.17 -9.31 18.09
C LEU A 90 -8.03 -9.47 19.60
N SER A 91 -6.88 -9.97 20.06
CA SER A 91 -6.65 -10.30 21.47
C SER A 91 -5.48 -9.48 22.02
N ASN A 92 -5.72 -8.74 23.10
CA ASN A 92 -4.68 -7.99 23.81
C ASN A 92 -3.97 -8.92 24.79
N THR A 93 -2.69 -9.21 24.54
CA THR A 93 -1.83 -10.02 25.43
C THR A 93 -0.83 -9.19 26.24
N GLY A 94 -0.93 -7.86 26.19
CA GLY A 94 -0.12 -6.91 26.95
C GLY A 94 -0.78 -6.47 28.27
N THR A 95 -0.30 -5.34 28.81
CA THR A 95 -0.73 -4.79 30.11
C THR A 95 -1.40 -3.42 30.05
N GLU A 96 -1.52 -2.82 28.85
CA GLU A 96 -2.16 -1.53 28.61
C GLU A 96 -3.33 -1.67 27.62
N ASP A 97 -4.29 -0.76 27.65
CA ASP A 97 -5.46 -0.76 26.77
C ASP A 97 -5.07 -0.49 25.31
N LEU A 98 -5.46 -1.39 24.38
CA LEU A 98 -5.06 -1.28 22.97
C LEU A 98 -6.20 -0.73 22.09
N PRO A 99 -6.04 0.42 21.40
CA PRO A 99 -7.03 0.92 20.45
C PRO A 99 -7.04 0.09 19.16
N TRP A 100 -8.21 -0.04 18.52
CA TRP A 100 -8.34 -0.79 17.25
C TRP A 100 -9.05 -0.01 16.13
N THR A 101 -9.85 1.01 16.46
CA THR A 101 -10.84 1.59 15.52
C THR A 101 -10.26 2.46 14.42
N GLY A 102 -9.11 3.10 14.65
CA GLY A 102 -8.34 3.77 13.59
C GLY A 102 -7.43 2.78 12.85
N GLU A 103 -6.72 1.96 13.62
CA GLU A 103 -5.63 1.06 13.18
C GLU A 103 -6.10 -0.11 12.28
N LEU A 104 -7.40 -0.35 12.16
CA LEU A 104 -8.01 -1.36 11.29
C LEU A 104 -8.70 -0.77 10.06
N GLY A 105 -8.68 0.56 9.87
CA GLY A 105 -9.41 1.23 8.80
C GLY A 105 -8.75 1.17 7.42
N ASP A 106 -9.49 1.57 6.39
CA ASP A 106 -8.96 1.70 5.02
C ASP A 106 -8.05 2.93 4.89
N HIS A 107 -6.75 2.75 5.15
CA HIS A 107 -5.71 3.79 5.02
C HIS A 107 -5.57 4.37 3.60
N THR A 108 -6.20 3.76 2.58
CA THR A 108 -6.20 4.31 1.21
C THR A 108 -7.20 5.48 1.03
N ARG A 109 -7.92 5.85 2.09
CA ARG A 109 -8.83 7.01 2.15
C ARG A 109 -8.12 8.28 2.68
N PRO A 110 -8.75 9.46 2.61
CA PRO A 110 -8.29 10.65 3.32
C PRO A 110 -8.25 10.46 4.85
N LEU A 111 -7.31 11.14 5.51
CA LEU A 111 -7.24 11.21 6.97
C LEU A 111 -8.55 11.81 7.53
N GLY A 112 -9.23 11.06 8.41
CA GLY A 112 -10.58 11.38 8.93
C GLY A 112 -11.72 10.55 8.34
N GLU A 113 -11.50 9.93 7.17
CA GLU A 113 -12.42 8.95 6.54
C GLU A 113 -12.02 7.49 6.83
N ILE A 114 -10.81 7.26 7.36
CA ILE A 114 -10.34 6.00 7.93
C ILE A 114 -11.21 5.66 9.15
N ARG A 115 -12.01 4.58 9.09
CA ARG A 115 -12.96 4.20 10.17
C ARG A 115 -13.13 2.70 10.33
N TRP A 116 -13.10 2.24 11.58
CA TRP A 116 -13.45 0.90 12.06
C TRP A 116 -12.82 -0.23 11.23
N ALA A 117 -13.49 -1.36 11.04
CA ALA A 117 -12.94 -2.53 10.36
C ALA A 117 -12.79 -2.43 8.82
N SER A 118 -12.77 -1.21 8.26
CA SER A 118 -12.83 -1.00 6.80
C SER A 118 -11.57 -1.41 6.03
N GLY A 119 -10.46 -1.66 6.72
CA GLY A 119 -9.21 -2.18 6.16
C GLY A 119 -9.10 -3.70 6.15
N ILE A 120 -10.08 -4.46 6.67
CA ILE A 120 -10.11 -5.93 6.54
C ILE A 120 -10.31 -6.29 5.07
N GLY A 121 -9.26 -6.76 4.39
CA GLY A 121 -9.33 -7.08 2.97
C GLY A 121 -8.77 -8.44 2.60
N VAL A 122 -8.99 -8.80 1.34
CA VAL A 122 -8.55 -10.06 0.73
C VAL A 122 -7.79 -9.75 -0.55
N LEU A 123 -6.62 -10.37 -0.70
CA LEU A 123 -5.81 -10.27 -1.91
C LEU A 123 -6.34 -11.26 -2.96
N ASP A 124 -7.03 -10.74 -3.98
CA ASP A 124 -7.21 -11.44 -5.24
C ASP A 124 -5.90 -11.33 -6.04
N ALA A 125 -5.04 -12.32 -5.78
CA ALA A 125 -3.71 -12.44 -6.36
C ALA A 125 -3.76 -12.68 -7.88
N ALA A 126 -4.84 -13.26 -8.42
CA ALA A 126 -4.97 -13.52 -9.85
C ALA A 126 -5.37 -12.25 -10.64
N ALA A 127 -6.28 -11.43 -10.09
CA ALA A 127 -6.75 -10.20 -10.73
C ALA A 127 -5.89 -8.96 -10.39
N HIS A 128 -4.83 -9.11 -9.59
CA HIS A 128 -4.06 -8.02 -8.96
C HIS A 128 -4.97 -7.02 -8.25
N ARG A 129 -5.93 -7.50 -7.45
CA ARG A 129 -6.85 -6.66 -6.67
C ARG A 129 -6.72 -6.91 -5.18
N TRP A 130 -6.74 -5.82 -4.41
CA TRP A 130 -7.10 -5.86 -3.01
C TRP A 130 -8.60 -5.58 -2.92
N LEU A 131 -9.35 -6.55 -2.41
CA LEU A 131 -10.78 -6.47 -2.16
C LEU A 131 -10.99 -5.99 -0.73
N LEU A 132 -11.80 -4.95 -0.54
CA LEU A 132 -12.11 -4.35 0.76
C LEU A 132 -13.62 -4.50 1.05
N PRO A 133 -14.08 -4.25 2.28
CA PRO A 133 -15.49 -4.38 2.63
C PRO A 133 -16.35 -3.49 1.75
N TYR A 134 -17.56 -3.97 1.42
CA TYR A 134 -18.55 -3.22 0.68
C TYR A 134 -18.82 -1.86 1.34
N GLN A 135 -19.26 -0.86 0.57
CA GLN A 135 -19.69 0.44 1.08
C GLN A 135 -21.19 0.64 0.81
N PRO A 136 -22.07 0.50 1.82
CA PRO A 136 -23.47 0.89 1.74
C PRO A 136 -23.64 2.40 1.62
N GLU A 137 -24.83 2.86 1.23
CA GLU A 137 -25.19 4.27 1.36
C GLU A 137 -25.19 4.69 2.85
N GLY A 138 -24.65 5.87 3.16
CA GLY A 138 -24.57 6.41 4.52
C GLY A 138 -23.54 5.77 5.46
N SER A 139 -22.91 4.63 5.09
CA SER A 139 -21.89 3.96 5.92
C SER A 139 -20.52 3.93 5.24
N PRO A 140 -19.39 4.07 5.98
CA PRO A 140 -18.06 3.89 5.41
C PRO A 140 -17.75 2.43 5.02
N CYS A 141 -18.49 1.44 5.55
CA CYS A 141 -18.30 0.02 5.25
C CYS A 141 -19.51 -0.88 5.60
N LEU A 142 -19.50 -2.11 5.09
CA LEU A 142 -20.28 -3.26 5.57
C LEU A 142 -19.34 -4.14 6.41
N CYS A 143 -18.89 -3.59 7.53
CA CYS A 143 -17.87 -4.15 8.41
C CYS A 143 -18.17 -3.79 9.87
N SER A 144 -17.43 -4.37 10.81
CA SER A 144 -17.62 -4.08 12.22
C SER A 144 -17.45 -2.61 12.55
N ASP A 145 -18.37 -2.12 13.37
CA ASP A 145 -18.53 -0.74 13.79
C ASP A 145 -18.53 -0.71 15.32
N GLN A 146 -17.76 0.22 15.86
CA GLN A 146 -17.50 0.34 17.30
C GLN A 146 -18.75 0.61 18.13
N GLU A 147 -19.69 1.42 17.61
CA GLU A 147 -20.89 1.84 18.33
C GLU A 147 -22.04 0.88 18.06
N ARG A 148 -22.27 0.54 16.79
CA ARG A 148 -23.37 -0.36 16.37
C ARG A 148 -23.20 -1.78 16.92
N ASP A 149 -21.98 -2.30 16.95
CA ASP A 149 -21.71 -3.68 17.39
C ASP A 149 -21.24 -3.75 18.86
N GLY A 150 -21.29 -2.63 19.60
CA GLY A 150 -21.02 -2.57 21.05
C GLY A 150 -19.56 -2.84 21.47
N LEU A 151 -18.60 -2.74 20.55
CA LEU A 151 -17.22 -3.20 20.74
C LEU A 151 -16.32 -2.26 21.55
N GLY A 152 -16.66 -0.97 21.65
CA GLY A 152 -15.84 0.03 22.32
C GLY A 152 -14.54 0.40 21.59
N TYR A 153 -13.88 1.49 22.02
CA TYR A 153 -12.66 2.01 21.38
C TYR A 153 -11.41 1.14 21.59
N PHE A 154 -11.36 0.41 22.70
CA PHE A 154 -10.17 -0.27 23.21
C PHE A 154 -10.42 -1.75 23.46
N ILE A 155 -9.34 -2.53 23.53
CA ILE A 155 -9.32 -3.92 23.97
C ILE A 155 -8.54 -3.96 25.28
N ASP A 156 -9.21 -4.22 26.40
CA ASP A 156 -8.58 -4.27 27.73
C ASP A 156 -7.53 -5.41 27.82
N PRO A 157 -6.52 -5.31 28.70
CA PRO A 157 -5.53 -6.36 28.95
C PRO A 157 -6.14 -7.75 29.19
N GLY A 158 -5.69 -8.75 28.44
CA GLY A 158 -6.19 -10.13 28.51
C GLY A 158 -7.59 -10.34 27.90
N ARG A 159 -8.21 -9.30 27.33
CA ARG A 159 -9.50 -9.39 26.62
C ARG A 159 -9.29 -9.54 25.11
N SER A 160 -10.40 -9.85 24.44
CA SER A 160 -10.43 -10.06 22.99
C SER A 160 -11.77 -9.62 22.42
N ILE A 161 -11.75 -8.90 21.29
CA ILE A 161 -12.94 -8.59 20.50
C ILE A 161 -12.94 -9.42 19.22
N THR A 162 -14.12 -9.59 18.61
CA THR A 162 -14.24 -10.19 17.27
C THR A 162 -14.87 -9.18 16.32
N VAL A 163 -14.19 -8.91 15.21
CA VAL A 163 -14.58 -7.94 14.19
C VAL A 163 -14.79 -8.65 12.85
N TYR A 164 -15.68 -8.13 12.01
CA TYR A 164 -15.95 -8.70 10.69
C TYR A 164 -15.82 -7.69 9.54
N GLY A 165 -15.66 -8.21 8.32
CA GLY A 165 -15.80 -7.47 7.07
C GLY A 165 -16.53 -8.30 6.02
N VAL A 166 -17.55 -7.73 5.38
CA VAL A 166 -18.29 -8.34 4.27
C VAL A 166 -17.81 -7.72 2.96
N LEU A 167 -17.28 -8.53 2.05
CA LEU A 167 -16.62 -8.06 0.82
C LEU A 167 -16.92 -8.97 -0.39
N PRO A 168 -16.56 -8.58 -1.64
CA PRO A 168 -16.68 -9.47 -2.80
C PRO A 168 -15.83 -10.74 -2.68
N ALA A 169 -16.29 -11.84 -3.27
CA ALA A 169 -15.44 -13.04 -3.42
C ALA A 169 -14.35 -12.82 -4.49
N PRO A 170 -13.11 -13.32 -4.29
CA PRO A 170 -12.06 -13.30 -5.30
C PRO A 170 -12.42 -14.05 -6.58
N SER A 171 -11.86 -13.58 -7.69
CA SER A 171 -11.99 -14.21 -9.01
C SER A 171 -11.54 -15.67 -8.99
N GLY A 172 -12.24 -16.51 -9.75
CA GLY A 172 -12.01 -17.96 -9.77
C GLY A 172 -12.49 -18.73 -8.53
N ASN A 173 -13.02 -18.06 -7.49
CA ASN A 173 -13.52 -18.68 -6.26
C ASN A 173 -12.53 -19.69 -5.61
N PRO A 174 -11.29 -19.27 -5.28
CA PRO A 174 -10.27 -20.17 -4.73
C PRO A 174 -10.68 -20.76 -3.36
N ALA A 175 -10.11 -21.93 -3.05
CA ALA A 175 -10.29 -22.64 -1.77
C ALA A 175 -9.46 -22.05 -0.62
N THR A 176 -8.39 -21.30 -0.93
CA THR A 176 -7.57 -20.55 0.03
C THR A 176 -7.29 -19.15 -0.49
N VAL A 177 -7.18 -18.17 0.41
CA VAL A 177 -6.87 -16.77 0.07
C VAL A 177 -5.73 -16.23 0.94
N THR A 178 -5.28 -15.01 0.62
CA THR A 178 -4.46 -14.21 1.52
C THR A 178 -5.31 -13.09 2.12
N ILE A 179 -5.43 -13.05 3.44
CA ILE A 179 -6.07 -11.95 4.17
C ILE A 179 -5.03 -10.86 4.43
N VAL A 180 -5.40 -9.60 4.21
CA VAL A 180 -4.53 -8.43 4.43
C VAL A 180 -5.27 -7.43 5.32
N THR A 181 -4.58 -6.92 6.33
CA THR A 181 -5.09 -5.88 7.25
C THR A 181 -4.01 -4.81 7.43
N PRO A 182 -4.34 -3.58 7.88
CA PRO A 182 -3.33 -2.58 8.22
C PRO A 182 -2.55 -3.00 9.48
N LEU A 183 -3.22 -3.70 10.41
CA LEU A 183 -2.67 -4.15 11.68
C LEU A 183 -1.47 -5.10 11.57
N ALA A 184 -1.35 -5.93 10.53
CA ALA A 184 -0.47 -7.11 10.59
C ALA A 184 0.12 -7.54 9.22
N PRO A 185 1.17 -8.39 9.21
CA PRO A 185 1.63 -9.03 7.98
C PRO A 185 0.55 -9.91 7.34
N PRO A 186 0.49 -10.02 5.99
CA PRO A 186 -0.54 -10.80 5.29
C PRO A 186 -0.61 -12.26 5.76
N LEU A 187 -1.81 -12.68 6.12
CA LEU A 187 -2.13 -14.03 6.57
C LEU A 187 -2.38 -14.90 5.33
N LEU A 188 -1.41 -15.76 5.02
CA LEU A 188 -1.40 -16.59 3.81
C LEU A 188 -2.22 -17.87 3.96
N ASN A 189 -2.67 -18.40 2.83
CA ASN A 189 -3.29 -19.73 2.67
C ASN A 189 -4.49 -19.99 3.58
N VAL A 190 -5.25 -18.95 3.94
CA VAL A 190 -6.40 -19.07 4.83
C VAL A 190 -7.53 -19.80 4.09
N PRO A 191 -8.03 -20.96 4.60
CA PRO A 191 -9.05 -21.74 3.93
C PRO A 191 -10.41 -21.04 3.96
N VAL A 192 -11.09 -21.02 2.80
CA VAL A 192 -12.46 -20.54 2.66
C VAL A 192 -13.42 -21.70 2.91
N SER A 193 -14.36 -21.55 3.84
CA SER A 193 -15.51 -22.46 3.97
C SER A 193 -16.69 -21.93 3.14
N ASP A 194 -17.48 -22.84 2.56
CA ASP A 194 -18.78 -22.52 1.96
C ASP A 194 -19.94 -22.75 2.96
N GLU A 195 -19.64 -23.09 4.21
CA GLU A 195 -20.59 -23.12 5.32
C GLU A 195 -21.02 -21.70 5.74
N PRO A 196 -22.21 -21.52 6.35
CA PRO A 196 -22.61 -20.23 6.92
C PRO A 196 -21.58 -19.71 7.96
N PRO A 197 -21.30 -18.39 8.01
CA PRO A 197 -20.48 -17.81 9.07
C PRO A 197 -21.16 -17.93 10.43
N ALA A 198 -20.37 -17.87 11.51
CA ALA A 198 -20.91 -17.89 12.86
C ALA A 198 -21.27 -16.46 13.32
N GLY A 199 -22.56 -16.23 13.53
CA GLY A 199 -23.16 -14.92 13.85
C GLY A 199 -24.08 -14.43 12.74
N ASP A 200 -24.89 -13.42 13.03
CA ASP A 200 -25.73 -12.74 12.03
C ASP A 200 -24.94 -11.59 11.37
N PHE A 201 -25.01 -11.51 10.04
CA PHE A 201 -24.32 -10.49 9.25
C PHE A 201 -25.30 -9.83 8.27
N PRO A 202 -25.17 -8.51 8.00
CA PRO A 202 -25.96 -7.84 6.97
C PRO A 202 -25.79 -8.52 5.60
N ASP A 203 -26.89 -8.89 4.96
CA ASP A 203 -26.86 -9.47 3.61
C ASP A 203 -26.55 -8.38 2.56
N PRO A 204 -25.41 -8.44 1.85
CA PRO A 204 -25.05 -7.45 0.83
C PRO A 204 -25.95 -7.47 -0.42
N ASP A 205 -26.85 -8.44 -0.58
CA ASP A 205 -27.92 -8.38 -1.60
C ASP A 205 -29.17 -7.63 -1.14
N ALA A 206 -29.36 -7.40 0.16
CA ALA A 206 -30.60 -6.84 0.70
C ALA A 206 -30.69 -5.31 0.56
N GLN A 207 -29.58 -4.63 0.30
CA GLN A 207 -29.49 -3.17 0.12
C GLN A 207 -28.45 -2.82 -0.96
N PRO A 208 -28.53 -1.64 -1.61
CA PRO A 208 -27.50 -1.19 -2.54
C PRO A 208 -26.14 -1.02 -1.85
N VAL A 209 -25.11 -1.71 -2.35
CA VAL A 209 -23.74 -1.62 -1.84
C VAL A 209 -22.71 -1.46 -2.97
N THR A 210 -21.70 -0.64 -2.72
CA THR A 210 -20.59 -0.39 -3.66
C THR A 210 -19.43 -1.33 -3.36
N ALA A 211 -18.90 -2.01 -4.38
CA ALA A 211 -17.74 -2.88 -4.24
C ALA A 211 -16.44 -2.05 -4.14
N VAL A 212 -15.80 -2.06 -2.98
CA VAL A 212 -14.53 -1.34 -2.76
C VAL A 212 -13.37 -2.23 -3.18
N THR A 213 -12.64 -1.83 -4.23
CA THR A 213 -11.41 -2.52 -4.66
C THR A 213 -10.28 -1.53 -4.92
N ARG A 214 -9.04 -2.00 -4.78
CA ARG A 214 -7.82 -1.29 -5.18
C ARG A 214 -7.09 -2.13 -6.22
N ARG A 215 -6.56 -1.50 -7.26
CA ARG A 215 -5.73 -2.17 -8.26
C ARG A 215 -4.28 -2.15 -7.80
N ILE A 216 -3.63 -3.30 -7.83
CA ILE A 216 -2.21 -3.43 -7.49
C ILE A 216 -1.43 -3.24 -8.79
N LEU A 217 -0.51 -2.28 -8.78
CA LEU A 217 0.46 -2.03 -9.84
C LEU A 217 1.81 -2.57 -9.37
N LEU A 218 2.45 -3.44 -10.15
CA LEU A 218 3.74 -4.06 -9.84
C LEU A 218 4.85 -3.46 -10.71
N PRO A 219 5.60 -2.46 -10.19
CA PRO A 219 6.73 -1.85 -10.88
C PRO A 219 7.98 -2.74 -10.89
N SER A 220 8.67 -2.79 -12.04
CA SER A 220 10.08 -3.19 -12.12
C SER A 220 10.83 -2.38 -13.17
N GLU A 221 12.15 -2.33 -13.08
CA GLU A 221 13.02 -1.62 -14.01
C GLU A 221 14.21 -2.49 -14.47
N SER A 222 14.75 -2.16 -15.63
CA SER A 222 16.04 -2.67 -16.09
C SER A 222 17.19 -2.04 -15.32
N LEU A 223 18.21 -2.82 -14.94
CA LEU A 223 19.38 -2.31 -14.21
C LEU A 223 20.22 -1.28 -14.98
N ASP A 224 19.99 -1.12 -16.29
CA ASP A 224 20.61 -0.10 -17.13
C ASP A 224 19.73 1.15 -17.35
N LYS A 225 18.59 1.25 -16.63
CA LYS A 225 17.56 2.30 -16.71
C LYS A 225 17.07 2.60 -18.13
N SER A 226 17.11 1.62 -19.05
CA SER A 226 16.61 1.78 -20.43
C SER A 226 15.09 1.63 -20.56
N GLU A 227 14.52 0.85 -19.65
CA GLU A 227 13.16 0.29 -19.68
C GLU A 227 12.65 0.14 -18.25
N GLU A 228 11.44 0.61 -17.99
CA GLU A 228 10.65 0.33 -16.78
C GLU A 228 9.36 -0.36 -17.21
N THR A 229 8.81 -1.24 -16.38
CA THR A 229 7.54 -1.93 -16.62
C THR A 229 6.63 -1.79 -15.41
N ALA A 230 5.33 -1.78 -15.65
CA ALA A 230 4.32 -1.83 -14.61
C ALA A 230 3.21 -2.78 -15.06
N ASP A 231 3.10 -3.92 -14.39
CA ASP A 231 1.99 -4.88 -14.55
C ASP A 231 0.85 -4.46 -13.61
N ASP A 232 -0.40 -4.50 -14.08
CA ASP A 232 -1.58 -4.14 -13.28
C ASP A 232 -2.70 -5.20 -13.34
N GLY A 233 -2.30 -6.44 -13.63
CA GLY A 233 -3.14 -7.64 -13.72
C GLY A 233 -3.96 -7.73 -15.00
N THR A 234 -4.03 -6.65 -15.80
CA THR A 234 -4.82 -6.61 -17.04
C THR A 234 -4.01 -6.06 -18.21
N ASP A 235 -3.26 -4.98 -18.00
CA ASP A 235 -2.35 -4.39 -18.98
C ASP A 235 -0.91 -4.46 -18.45
N LEU A 236 0.03 -4.75 -19.35
CA LEU A 236 1.44 -4.49 -19.14
C LEU A 236 1.82 -3.14 -19.78
N ARG A 237 2.31 -2.22 -18.95
CA ARG A 237 2.84 -0.92 -19.36
C ARG A 237 4.36 -0.98 -19.39
N VAL A 238 4.98 -0.50 -20.47
CA VAL A 238 6.44 -0.49 -20.66
C VAL A 238 6.89 0.93 -20.98
N ASN A 239 7.52 1.61 -20.03
CA ASN A 239 8.13 2.94 -20.21
C ASN A 239 9.54 2.77 -20.80
N LEU A 240 9.77 3.30 -21.99
CA LEU A 240 11.07 3.27 -22.66
C LEU A 240 11.73 4.64 -22.60
N SER A 241 12.96 4.73 -22.08
CA SER A 241 13.67 6.02 -21.96
C SER A 241 14.00 6.62 -23.33
N SER A 242 13.55 7.86 -23.59
CA SER A 242 13.82 8.54 -24.86
C SER A 242 15.31 8.78 -25.07
N ASP A 243 16.08 8.98 -24.00
CA ASP A 243 17.53 9.21 -24.05
C ASP A 243 18.30 7.93 -24.43
N VAL A 244 17.67 6.75 -24.35
CA VAL A 244 18.19 5.48 -24.88
C VAL A 244 17.64 5.20 -26.28
N LEU A 245 16.36 5.49 -26.53
CA LEU A 245 15.72 5.27 -27.82
C LEU A 245 16.22 6.21 -28.92
N PHE A 246 16.52 7.47 -28.60
CA PHE A 246 16.79 8.55 -29.55
C PHE A 246 18.00 9.39 -29.16
N ALA A 247 18.57 10.11 -30.12
CA ALA A 247 19.42 11.26 -29.82
C ALA A 247 18.58 12.50 -29.44
N VAL A 248 19.22 13.47 -28.79
CA VAL A 248 18.63 14.77 -28.40
C VAL A 248 17.86 15.38 -29.58
N ASP A 249 16.63 15.82 -29.29
CA ASP A 249 15.60 16.41 -30.19
C ASP A 249 15.25 15.65 -31.48
N LYS A 250 15.78 14.43 -31.63
CA LYS A 250 15.52 13.55 -32.78
C LYS A 250 14.47 12.50 -32.44
N ALA A 251 13.88 11.96 -33.51
CA ALA A 251 13.02 10.77 -33.49
C ALA A 251 13.65 9.59 -34.26
N THR A 252 14.91 9.72 -34.69
CA THR A 252 15.69 8.64 -35.28
C THR A 252 16.19 7.71 -34.18
N LEU A 253 15.92 6.42 -34.31
CA LEU A 253 16.26 5.41 -33.31
C LEU A 253 17.78 5.16 -33.24
N THR A 254 18.31 4.94 -32.04
CA THR A 254 19.72 4.57 -31.83
C THR A 254 19.97 3.07 -32.07
N GLY A 255 21.24 2.66 -32.19
CA GLY A 255 21.60 1.24 -32.20
C GLY A 255 21.18 0.49 -30.93
N ARG A 256 21.24 1.15 -29.76
CA ARG A 256 20.79 0.57 -28.47
C ARG A 256 19.27 0.42 -28.41
N ALA A 257 18.53 1.30 -29.07
CA ALA A 257 17.06 1.24 -29.16
C ALA A 257 16.57 -0.09 -29.72
N ARG A 258 17.24 -0.64 -30.75
CA ARG A 258 16.86 -1.94 -31.35
C ARG A 258 16.86 -3.08 -30.33
N ALA A 259 17.83 -3.11 -29.41
CA ALA A 259 17.92 -4.16 -28.39
C ALA A 259 16.81 -4.04 -27.34
N VAL A 260 16.43 -2.81 -26.96
CA VAL A 260 15.32 -2.54 -26.03
C VAL A 260 13.97 -2.88 -26.67
N LEU A 261 13.74 -2.40 -27.90
CA LEU A 261 12.51 -2.64 -28.66
C LEU A 261 12.33 -4.13 -28.99
N ALA A 262 13.40 -4.90 -29.20
CA ALA A 262 13.31 -6.35 -29.38
C ALA A 262 12.87 -7.09 -28.10
N ARG A 263 13.14 -6.58 -26.89
CA ARG A 263 12.56 -7.12 -25.65
C ARG A 263 11.07 -6.78 -25.56
N THR A 264 10.71 -5.53 -25.86
CA THR A 264 9.31 -5.07 -25.85
C THR A 264 8.47 -5.84 -26.87
N ALA A 265 9.01 -6.11 -28.07
CA ALA A 265 8.36 -6.93 -29.10
C ALA A 265 8.08 -8.36 -28.60
N LYS A 266 9.02 -9.02 -27.91
CA LYS A 266 8.78 -10.35 -27.31
C LYS A 266 7.66 -10.35 -26.26
N LEU A 267 7.53 -9.29 -25.46
CA LEU A 267 6.43 -9.15 -24.49
C LEU A 267 5.08 -8.96 -25.18
N VAL A 268 5.04 -8.24 -26.31
CA VAL A 268 3.85 -8.09 -27.16
C VAL A 268 3.51 -9.39 -27.89
N ASP A 269 4.50 -10.13 -28.42
CA ASP A 269 4.29 -11.42 -29.08
C ASP A 269 3.71 -12.46 -28.11
N ALA A 270 4.21 -12.51 -26.87
CA ALA A 270 3.69 -13.37 -25.79
C ALA A 270 2.31 -12.92 -25.25
N SER A 271 1.86 -11.71 -25.57
CA SER A 271 0.56 -11.17 -25.15
C SER A 271 -0.57 -11.60 -26.10
N PRO A 272 -1.80 -11.85 -25.60
CA PRO A 272 -2.99 -12.03 -26.44
C PRO A 272 -3.48 -10.72 -27.10
N ALA A 273 -2.82 -9.57 -26.87
CA ALA A 273 -3.28 -8.27 -27.33
C ALA A 273 -3.38 -8.16 -28.85
N THR A 274 -4.55 -7.76 -29.34
CA THR A 274 -4.79 -7.31 -30.72
C THR A 274 -4.57 -5.80 -30.91
N VAL A 275 -4.45 -5.05 -29.81
CA VAL A 275 -4.20 -3.59 -29.81
C VAL A 275 -3.01 -3.26 -28.91
N VAL A 276 -2.05 -2.50 -29.44
CA VAL A 276 -0.89 -1.96 -28.71
C VAL A 276 -0.90 -0.45 -28.78
N LYS A 277 -0.96 0.21 -27.62
CA LYS A 277 -0.91 1.68 -27.51
C LYS A 277 0.53 2.14 -27.38
N VAL A 278 0.90 3.22 -28.07
CA VAL A 278 2.25 3.81 -28.04
C VAL A 278 2.13 5.30 -27.79
N GLU A 279 2.42 5.75 -26.57
CA GLU A 279 2.28 7.14 -26.12
C GLU A 279 3.67 7.80 -25.95
N GLY A 280 3.96 8.82 -26.74
CA GLY A 280 5.18 9.61 -26.60
C GLY A 280 4.99 10.75 -25.60
N HIS A 281 6.02 11.00 -24.78
CA HIS A 281 6.04 12.05 -23.75
C HIS A 281 7.34 12.87 -23.82
N ALA A 282 7.28 14.07 -23.27
CA ALA A 282 8.41 14.97 -23.05
C ALA A 282 8.46 15.44 -21.58
N ASP A 283 9.50 16.17 -21.23
CA ASP A 283 9.58 16.92 -19.97
C ASP A 283 9.05 18.35 -20.15
N SER A 284 9.26 19.22 -19.16
CA SER A 284 8.87 20.63 -19.18
C SER A 284 9.95 21.58 -19.71
N SER A 285 11.03 21.11 -20.31
CA SER A 285 12.17 21.96 -20.74
C SER A 285 12.00 22.59 -22.14
N GLY A 286 10.80 22.55 -22.70
CA GLY A 286 10.42 23.18 -23.97
C GLY A 286 8.92 23.47 -24.03
N ASP A 287 8.50 24.26 -25.02
CA ASP A 287 7.08 24.57 -25.23
C ASP A 287 6.31 23.40 -25.88
N ASP A 288 4.98 23.49 -25.87
CA ASP A 288 4.11 22.47 -26.48
C ASP A 288 4.23 22.42 -28.02
N ALA A 289 4.62 23.52 -28.69
CA ALA A 289 4.83 23.55 -30.14
C ALA A 289 6.06 22.75 -30.58
N ILE A 290 7.05 22.58 -29.71
CA ILE A 290 8.19 21.66 -29.86
C ILE A 290 7.79 20.25 -29.37
N ASN A 291 7.21 20.16 -28.17
CA ASN A 291 7.01 18.89 -27.47
C ASN A 291 5.92 17.99 -28.09
N ASP A 292 4.83 18.55 -28.62
CA ASP A 292 3.78 17.75 -29.26
C ASP A 292 4.23 17.07 -30.57
N PRO A 293 4.78 17.77 -31.57
CA PRO A 293 5.26 17.11 -32.77
C PRO A 293 6.48 16.22 -32.48
N LEU A 294 7.36 16.55 -31.51
CA LEU A 294 8.47 15.68 -31.14
C LEU A 294 7.98 14.37 -30.50
N SER A 295 7.11 14.45 -29.50
CA SER A 295 6.56 13.26 -28.81
C SER A 295 5.75 12.38 -29.77
N ARG A 296 4.92 12.97 -30.65
CA ARG A 296 4.19 12.24 -31.69
C ARG A 296 5.13 11.56 -32.71
N ARG A 297 6.20 12.22 -33.15
CA ARG A 297 7.21 11.61 -34.04
C ARG A 297 7.92 10.43 -33.36
N ARG A 298 8.28 10.56 -32.07
CA ARG A 298 8.92 9.49 -31.29
C ARG A 298 8.00 8.26 -31.12
N ALA A 299 6.72 8.47 -30.82
CA ALA A 299 5.73 7.39 -30.77
C ALA A 299 5.61 6.65 -32.12
N LEU A 300 5.47 7.38 -33.23
CA LEU A 300 5.39 6.81 -34.57
C LEU A 300 6.68 6.08 -35.01
N ALA A 301 7.85 6.46 -34.49
CA ALA A 301 9.11 5.77 -34.75
C ALA A 301 9.19 4.43 -33.99
N VAL A 302 8.82 4.41 -32.70
CA VAL A 302 8.70 3.19 -31.90
C VAL A 302 7.66 2.24 -32.50
N GLN A 303 6.50 2.75 -32.92
CA GLN A 303 5.46 1.97 -33.59
C GLN A 303 6.00 1.15 -34.77
N ARG A 304 6.67 1.81 -35.72
CA ARG A 304 7.19 1.15 -36.93
C ARG A 304 8.27 0.12 -36.60
N ALA A 305 9.12 0.41 -35.63
CA ALA A 305 10.17 -0.50 -35.20
C ALA A 305 9.62 -1.73 -34.47
N LEU A 306 8.59 -1.58 -33.62
CA LEU A 306 7.89 -2.71 -33.01
C LEU A 306 7.18 -3.55 -34.08
N ALA A 307 6.43 -2.93 -34.99
CA ALA A 307 5.72 -3.63 -36.06
C ALA A 307 6.66 -4.45 -36.97
N GLY A 308 7.91 -3.99 -37.19
CA GLY A 308 8.96 -4.74 -37.90
C GLY A 308 9.78 -5.71 -37.03
N LEU A 309 9.39 -5.93 -35.77
CA LEU A 309 10.04 -6.84 -34.82
C LEU A 309 9.08 -7.89 -34.21
N LEU A 310 7.76 -7.73 -34.36
CA LEU A 310 6.78 -8.75 -33.96
C LEU A 310 6.89 -9.97 -34.88
N SER A 311 6.61 -11.15 -34.32
CA SER A 311 6.54 -12.42 -35.05
C SER A 311 5.12 -12.85 -35.40
N ARG A 312 4.09 -12.16 -34.88
CA ARG A 312 2.67 -12.42 -35.17
C ARG A 312 1.95 -11.23 -35.83
N ASP A 313 1.12 -11.55 -36.83
CA ASP A 313 0.23 -10.61 -37.50
C ASP A 313 -0.98 -10.20 -36.63
N GLY A 314 -1.80 -9.29 -37.15
CA GLY A 314 -3.08 -8.89 -36.54
C GLY A 314 -2.98 -7.86 -35.41
N VAL A 315 -1.77 -7.42 -35.03
CA VAL A 315 -1.57 -6.38 -34.01
C VAL A 315 -1.81 -4.98 -34.59
N ARG A 316 -2.90 -4.33 -34.17
CA ARG A 316 -3.17 -2.92 -34.46
C ARG A 316 -2.43 -2.03 -33.49
N PHE A 317 -1.72 -1.02 -33.99
CA PHE A 317 -1.06 -0.02 -33.15
C PHE A 317 -1.86 1.29 -33.07
N GLU A 318 -1.92 1.89 -31.88
CA GLU A 318 -2.54 3.19 -31.61
C GLU A 318 -1.49 4.16 -31.07
N SER A 319 -0.99 5.06 -31.92
CA SER A 319 0.14 5.94 -31.57
C SER A 319 -0.27 7.40 -31.34
N ARG A 320 0.14 7.97 -30.20
CA ARG A 320 -0.19 9.35 -29.77
C ARG A 320 1.04 10.06 -29.19
N GLY A 321 1.06 11.39 -29.27
CA GLY A 321 2.01 12.24 -28.55
C GLY A 321 1.25 13.09 -27.53
N TYR A 322 1.77 13.18 -26.31
CA TYR A 322 1.16 13.93 -25.21
C TYR A 322 1.96 15.17 -24.78
N GLY A 323 3.12 15.41 -25.41
CA GLY A 323 4.02 16.48 -25.04
C GLY A 323 4.43 16.38 -23.57
N SER A 324 4.44 17.54 -22.90
CA SER A 324 4.73 17.71 -21.47
C SER A 324 3.57 17.27 -20.56
N ARG A 325 2.34 17.17 -21.08
CA ARG A 325 1.07 17.19 -20.32
C ARG A 325 0.69 15.89 -19.59
N ARG A 326 1.56 14.89 -19.59
CA ARG A 326 1.39 13.64 -18.82
C ARG A 326 2.72 13.24 -18.13
N PRO A 327 3.20 14.05 -17.18
CA PRO A 327 4.33 13.64 -16.35
C PRO A 327 3.92 12.46 -15.45
N LEU A 328 4.88 11.59 -15.14
CA LEU A 328 4.80 10.67 -14.00
C LEU A 328 5.69 11.16 -12.85
N TYR A 329 6.69 11.98 -13.18
CA TYR A 329 7.75 12.42 -12.29
C TYR A 329 7.71 13.93 -12.06
N ASP A 330 8.28 14.39 -10.93
CA ASP A 330 8.53 15.80 -10.70
C ASP A 330 9.49 16.39 -11.74
N ASN A 331 8.99 17.37 -12.50
CA ASN A 331 9.76 18.13 -13.48
C ASN A 331 10.71 19.18 -12.84
N GLY A 332 10.62 19.43 -11.53
CA GLY A 332 11.60 20.24 -10.79
C GLY A 332 12.99 19.59 -10.78
N THR A 333 13.07 18.27 -10.58
CA THR A 333 14.33 17.50 -10.62
C THR A 333 14.78 17.13 -12.04
N GLU A 334 16.10 17.01 -12.28
CA GLU A 334 16.62 16.53 -13.57
C GLU A 334 16.36 15.03 -13.78
N GLU A 335 16.47 14.19 -12.75
CA GLU A 335 16.13 12.76 -12.86
C GLU A 335 14.64 12.57 -13.23
N GLY A 336 13.74 13.40 -12.68
CA GLY A 336 12.33 13.38 -13.03
C GLY A 336 12.06 13.84 -14.47
N ARG A 337 12.68 14.95 -14.93
CA ARG A 337 12.65 15.35 -16.35
C ARG A 337 13.16 14.23 -17.25
N ARG A 338 14.34 13.66 -16.95
CA ARG A 338 14.98 12.56 -17.70
C ARG A 338 14.07 11.34 -17.87
N ARG A 339 13.25 11.01 -16.86
CA ARG A 339 12.30 9.89 -16.93
C ARG A 339 10.91 10.30 -17.47
N ASN A 340 10.53 11.58 -17.41
CA ASN A 340 9.38 12.11 -18.16
C ASN A 340 9.61 12.06 -19.68
N ARG A 341 10.86 12.22 -20.15
CA ARG A 341 11.27 11.94 -21.55
C ARG A 341 11.19 10.43 -21.88
N ARG A 342 9.99 9.91 -22.14
CA ARG A 342 9.74 8.48 -22.40
C ARG A 342 8.82 8.21 -23.59
N VAL A 343 8.82 6.97 -24.09
CA VAL A 343 7.72 6.39 -24.87
C VAL A 343 7.11 5.25 -24.08
N THR A 344 5.82 5.37 -23.76
CA THR A 344 5.03 4.36 -23.05
C THR A 344 4.41 3.40 -24.07
N VAL A 345 4.58 2.09 -23.88
CA VAL A 345 3.96 1.04 -24.70
C VAL A 345 3.03 0.23 -23.80
N THR A 346 1.73 0.16 -24.12
CA THR A 346 0.72 -0.49 -23.27
C THR A 346 -0.11 -1.49 -24.07
N PHE A 347 -0.26 -2.70 -23.54
CA PHE A 347 -0.96 -3.82 -24.16
C PHE A 347 -1.42 -4.80 -23.07
N ALA A 348 -2.40 -5.66 -23.36
CA ALA A 348 -2.91 -6.63 -22.39
C ALA A 348 -1.78 -7.53 -21.84
N LYS A 349 -1.82 -7.89 -20.55
CA LYS A 349 -0.85 -8.79 -19.91
C LYS A 349 -0.82 -10.14 -20.67
N PRO A 350 0.35 -10.74 -20.93
CA PRO A 350 0.45 -12.16 -21.28
C PRO A 350 -0.31 -13.04 -20.29
N ALA A 351 -1.03 -14.05 -20.80
CA ALA A 351 -1.69 -15.01 -19.93
C ALA A 351 -0.64 -15.85 -19.19
N GLU A 352 -0.64 -15.77 -17.86
CA GLU A 352 0.21 -16.61 -17.01
C GLU A 352 -0.18 -18.08 -17.21
N PRO A 353 0.77 -19.01 -17.44
CA PRO A 353 0.45 -20.41 -17.58
C PRO A 353 -0.20 -20.90 -16.28
N ALA A 354 -1.32 -21.63 -16.39
CA ALA A 354 -2.13 -22.02 -15.25
C ALA A 354 -1.27 -22.64 -14.12
N PRO A 355 -1.49 -22.25 -12.85
CA PRO A 355 -0.62 -22.64 -11.76
C PRO A 355 -0.53 -24.16 -11.66
N ARG A 356 0.70 -24.69 -11.73
CA ARG A 356 0.93 -26.09 -11.37
C ARG A 356 0.47 -26.29 -9.92
N PRO A 357 -0.25 -27.39 -9.60
CA PRO A 357 -0.69 -27.64 -8.23
C PRO A 357 0.52 -27.86 -7.33
N THR A 358 0.89 -26.82 -6.59
CA THR A 358 1.89 -26.90 -5.53
C THR A 358 1.31 -27.72 -4.38
N GLY A 359 1.94 -28.84 -4.08
CA GLY A 359 1.49 -29.76 -3.03
C GLY A 359 1.54 -29.13 -1.64
N ASP A 360 0.62 -29.60 -0.79
CA ASP A 360 0.41 -29.30 0.62
C ASP A 360 0.17 -27.84 1.02
N PRO A 361 -0.84 -27.57 1.89
CA PRO A 361 -1.07 -26.23 2.39
C PRO A 361 0.07 -25.81 3.32
N VAL A 362 0.92 -24.88 2.85
CA VAL A 362 1.96 -24.24 3.68
C VAL A 362 1.25 -23.49 4.80
N GLN A 363 1.20 -24.12 5.97
CA GLN A 363 0.51 -23.59 7.15
C GLN A 363 1.05 -22.20 7.53
N THR A 364 0.14 -21.34 7.98
CA THR A 364 0.40 -19.95 8.36
C THR A 364 1.12 -19.86 9.71
N GLN A 365 2.33 -20.41 9.76
CA GLN A 365 3.26 -20.23 10.86
C GLN A 365 3.83 -18.81 10.80
N SER A 366 3.85 -18.15 11.97
CA SER A 366 4.52 -16.88 12.23
C SER A 366 5.92 -16.82 11.60
N PRO A 367 6.42 -15.63 11.21
CA PRO A 367 7.73 -15.47 10.58
C PRO A 367 8.82 -16.26 11.31
N LYS A 368 9.37 -17.29 10.64
CA LYS A 368 10.39 -18.16 11.23
C LYS A 368 11.69 -17.41 11.38
N THR A 369 12.19 -17.34 12.60
CA THR A 369 13.55 -16.89 12.91
C THR A 369 14.58 -17.81 12.26
N GLY A 370 15.71 -17.24 11.82
CA GLY A 370 16.74 -17.89 11.02
C GLY A 370 16.79 -17.45 9.55
N GLY A 371 16.23 -16.28 9.22
CA GLY A 371 16.40 -15.62 7.93
C GLY A 371 17.74 -14.89 7.77
N PRO A 372 18.09 -14.40 6.56
CA PRO A 372 19.25 -13.54 6.35
C PRO A 372 19.20 -12.28 7.23
N ARG A 373 20.30 -12.00 7.95
CA ARG A 373 20.43 -10.86 8.88
C ARG A 373 21.47 -9.84 8.42
N ALA A 374 21.25 -8.58 8.79
CA ALA A 374 22.25 -7.51 8.69
C ALA A 374 22.02 -6.42 9.74
N THR A 375 23.09 -5.74 10.16
CA THR A 375 23.04 -4.53 11.01
C THR A 375 23.23 -3.28 10.14
N ALA A 376 22.58 -2.18 10.50
CA ALA A 376 22.68 -0.90 9.81
C ALA A 376 24.10 -0.30 9.92
N LYS A 377 24.54 0.43 8.88
CA LYS A 377 25.89 1.01 8.86
C LYS A 377 25.99 2.19 9.83
N GLY A 378 26.65 1.97 10.97
CA GLY A 378 26.93 3.01 11.97
C GLY A 378 25.76 3.28 12.95
N GLN A 379 24.77 2.39 13.00
CA GLN A 379 23.67 2.44 13.97
C GLN A 379 23.45 1.04 14.56
N PRO A 380 23.09 0.91 15.85
CA PRO A 380 22.82 -0.37 16.49
C PRO A 380 21.39 -0.86 16.17
N ILE A 381 21.08 -1.01 14.88
CA ILE A 381 19.78 -1.49 14.40
C ILE A 381 20.02 -2.75 13.58
N GLY A 382 19.44 -3.86 14.03
CA GLY A 382 19.43 -5.14 13.32
C GLY A 382 18.22 -5.27 12.41
N MET A 383 18.36 -6.10 11.39
CA MET A 383 17.27 -6.49 10.49
C MET A 383 17.40 -7.98 10.14
N GLU A 384 16.27 -8.68 10.06
CA GLU A 384 16.16 -10.07 9.59
C GLU A 384 15.10 -10.19 8.50
N VAL A 385 15.44 -10.77 7.34
CA VAL A 385 14.46 -11.11 6.30
C VAL A 385 13.80 -12.44 6.64
N THR A 386 12.62 -12.37 7.26
CA THR A 386 11.88 -13.55 7.75
C THR A 386 11.23 -14.37 6.63
N GLY A 387 11.10 -13.82 5.43
CA GLY A 387 10.87 -14.60 4.22
C GLY A 387 10.63 -13.76 2.96
N LEU A 388 10.85 -14.38 1.79
CA LEU A 388 10.32 -13.94 0.51
C LEU A 388 9.50 -15.10 -0.04
N ARG A 389 8.18 -14.95 -0.11
CA ARG A 389 7.23 -16.03 -0.45
C ARG A 389 6.54 -15.77 -1.78
N ARG A 390 6.37 -16.81 -2.61
CA ARG A 390 5.59 -16.72 -3.84
C ARG A 390 4.08 -16.74 -3.54
N LEU A 391 3.35 -15.90 -4.27
CA LEU A 391 1.89 -15.86 -4.32
C LEU A 391 1.43 -16.06 -5.78
N PRO A 392 0.16 -16.41 -6.05
CA PRO A 392 -0.35 -16.53 -7.42
C PRO A 392 -0.26 -15.22 -8.22
N GLY A 393 -0.28 -15.29 -9.55
CA GLY A 393 -0.32 -14.11 -10.42
C GLY A 393 1.04 -13.38 -10.55
N GLY A 394 2.15 -14.10 -10.40
CA GLY A 394 3.50 -13.51 -10.39
C GLY A 394 3.79 -12.57 -9.20
N LEU A 395 3.03 -12.66 -8.11
CA LEU A 395 3.21 -11.86 -6.89
C LEU A 395 4.25 -12.49 -5.95
N GLY A 396 5.02 -11.64 -5.27
CA GLY A 396 5.91 -12.03 -4.18
C GLY A 396 5.66 -11.19 -2.93
N LEU A 397 5.62 -11.84 -1.76
CA LEU A 397 5.54 -11.17 -0.47
C LEU A 397 6.88 -11.28 0.25
N LEU A 398 7.54 -10.14 0.43
CA LEU A 398 8.67 -9.99 1.35
C LEU A 398 8.14 -9.70 2.76
N THR A 399 8.65 -10.40 3.77
CA THR A 399 8.49 -10.05 5.20
C THR A 399 9.86 -9.94 5.85
N TYR A 400 10.02 -8.93 6.71
CA TYR A 400 11.28 -8.67 7.42
C TYR A 400 10.99 -8.01 8.76
N THR A 401 11.88 -8.19 9.73
CA THR A 401 11.77 -7.64 11.08
C THR A 401 12.98 -6.74 11.34
N ILE A 402 12.76 -5.62 12.01
CA ILE A 402 13.79 -4.64 12.35
C ILE A 402 13.77 -4.42 13.87
N THR A 403 14.96 -4.43 14.48
CA THR A 403 15.16 -4.51 15.92
C THR A 403 16.17 -3.45 16.35
N ASN A 404 15.88 -2.72 17.44
CA ASN A 404 16.90 -1.90 18.08
C ASN A 404 17.82 -2.80 18.92
N GLU A 405 19.06 -2.98 18.46
CA GLU A 405 20.11 -3.76 19.13
C GLU A 405 20.92 -2.90 20.14
N GLY A 406 20.60 -1.60 20.25
CA GLY A 406 21.29 -0.63 21.09
C GLY A 406 20.70 -0.43 22.49
N PRO A 407 21.46 0.22 23.40
CA PRO A 407 21.02 0.53 24.76
C PRO A 407 20.11 1.76 24.86
N ASP A 408 20.03 2.58 23.81
CA ASP A 408 19.29 3.84 23.76
C ASP A 408 18.08 3.76 22.83
N LYS A 409 17.10 4.65 23.02
CA LYS A 409 15.95 4.79 22.12
C LYS A 409 16.38 5.39 20.77
N ILE A 410 16.01 4.76 19.65
CA ILE A 410 16.47 5.16 18.31
C ILE A 410 15.33 5.45 17.31
N TRP A 411 15.59 6.42 16.42
CA TRP A 411 14.73 6.77 15.28
C TRP A 411 15.06 5.91 14.06
N PHE A 412 14.06 5.58 13.22
CA PHE A 412 14.29 4.74 12.04
C PHE A 412 13.53 5.23 10.78
N ASN A 413 13.88 6.44 10.32
CA ASN A 413 13.17 7.16 9.26
C ASN A 413 13.57 6.76 7.82
N ASP A 414 14.63 5.97 7.65
CA ASP A 414 15.26 5.72 6.34
C ASP A 414 14.35 4.90 5.40
N LEU A 415 13.44 4.09 5.94
CA LEU A 415 12.48 3.27 5.18
C LEU A 415 11.58 4.05 4.21
N HIS A 416 11.36 5.34 4.45
CA HIS A 416 10.42 6.15 3.66
C HIS A 416 11.00 6.65 2.32
N HIS A 417 12.33 6.82 2.21
CA HIS A 417 12.95 7.71 1.22
C HIS A 417 13.15 7.11 -0.19
N ALA A 418 12.11 6.46 -0.73
CA ALA A 418 12.14 5.85 -2.06
C ALA A 418 12.25 6.89 -3.20
N GLN A 419 13.42 6.96 -3.86
CA GLN A 419 13.63 7.78 -5.07
C GLN A 419 13.05 7.10 -6.34
N ASP A 420 11.77 6.77 -6.24
CA ASP A 420 11.03 5.92 -7.17
C ASP A 420 10.05 6.74 -8.03
N TRP A 421 9.38 6.09 -8.97
CA TRP A 421 8.78 6.75 -10.13
C TRP A 421 7.33 7.23 -10.02
N GLU A 422 6.64 6.83 -8.97
CA GLU A 422 5.41 7.44 -8.50
C GLU A 422 5.62 7.62 -6.99
N SER A 423 5.62 8.86 -6.51
CA SER A 423 5.71 9.15 -5.08
C SER A 423 4.43 8.65 -4.40
N TYR A 424 4.58 7.80 -3.38
CA TYR A 424 3.45 7.41 -2.56
C TYR A 424 2.81 8.64 -1.90
N LYS A 425 1.48 8.70 -1.90
CA LYS A 425 0.70 9.84 -1.35
C LYS A 425 1.01 10.10 0.12
N TYR A 426 1.31 9.04 0.87
CA TYR A 426 1.75 9.10 2.26
C TYR A 426 3.01 8.25 2.51
N GLN A 427 3.57 8.34 3.71
CA GLN A 427 4.81 7.66 4.08
C GLN A 427 4.61 6.16 4.24
N ALA A 428 5.42 5.34 3.56
CA ALA A 428 5.34 3.88 3.63
C ALA A 428 6.73 3.25 3.66
N ALA A 429 6.84 2.01 4.14
CA ALA A 429 8.08 1.24 4.20
C ALA A 429 8.52 0.79 2.79
N SER A 430 9.14 1.72 2.05
CA SER A 430 9.15 1.71 0.58
C SER A 430 10.52 1.88 -0.07
N ASP A 431 11.59 2.24 0.65
CA ASP A 431 12.96 2.14 0.14
C ASP A 431 13.45 0.68 0.17
N ILE A 432 12.76 -0.19 -0.57
CA ILE A 432 13.03 -1.63 -0.67
C ILE A 432 13.13 -2.00 -2.13
N ARG A 433 14.17 -2.76 -2.49
CA ARG A 433 14.42 -3.17 -3.88
C ARG A 433 14.82 -4.65 -3.90
N LEU A 434 14.19 -5.44 -4.76
CA LEU A 434 14.64 -6.81 -5.05
C LEU A 434 15.37 -6.80 -6.39
N THR A 435 16.63 -7.24 -6.42
CA THR A 435 17.49 -7.25 -7.60
C THR A 435 17.62 -8.67 -8.15
N ASP A 436 17.19 -8.87 -9.40
CA ASP A 436 17.48 -10.07 -10.19
C ASP A 436 18.74 -9.81 -11.05
N GLY A 437 19.82 -10.53 -10.73
CA GLY A 437 21.08 -10.44 -11.46
C GLY A 437 21.05 -11.14 -12.83
N ALA A 438 20.25 -12.20 -12.99
CA ALA A 438 20.20 -13.02 -14.20
C ALA A 438 19.36 -12.32 -15.28
N ASN A 439 18.12 -11.92 -14.95
CA ASN A 439 17.27 -11.15 -15.85
C ASN A 439 17.67 -9.66 -15.94
N ARG A 440 18.65 -9.22 -15.11
CA ARG A 440 19.13 -7.83 -15.00
C ARG A 440 18.01 -6.84 -14.71
N ARG A 441 17.08 -7.22 -13.83
CA ARG A 441 15.93 -6.39 -13.41
C ARG A 441 16.00 -6.04 -11.94
N ARG A 442 15.22 -5.03 -11.57
CA ARG A 442 14.99 -4.59 -10.19
C ARG A 442 13.51 -4.37 -9.98
N TYR A 443 12.95 -5.01 -8.96
CA TYR A 443 11.54 -4.93 -8.59
C TYR A 443 11.41 -3.91 -7.45
N LEU A 444 10.39 -3.07 -7.56
CA LEU A 444 10.08 -2.00 -6.61
C LEU A 444 8.74 -2.35 -5.91
N PRO A 445 8.41 -1.75 -4.76
CA PRO A 445 7.20 -2.11 -4.03
C PRO A 445 5.94 -1.89 -4.87
N GLY A 446 4.97 -2.79 -4.74
CA GLY A 446 3.68 -2.67 -5.39
C GLY A 446 2.94 -1.40 -4.96
N ARG A 447 2.05 -0.90 -5.82
CA ARG A 447 1.27 0.31 -5.56
C ARG A 447 -0.22 0.04 -5.64
N LEU A 448 -0.97 0.52 -4.66
CA LEU A 448 -2.43 0.51 -4.66
C LEU A 448 -2.91 1.78 -5.36
N GLN A 449 -3.53 1.61 -6.52
CA GLN A 449 -4.13 2.70 -7.28
C GLN A 449 -5.54 3.02 -6.74
N VAL A 450 -5.73 4.26 -6.30
CA VAL A 450 -6.98 4.82 -5.76
C VAL A 450 -7.50 5.90 -6.70
N PRO A 451 -8.64 5.70 -7.38
CA PRO A 451 -9.26 6.76 -8.18
C PRO A 451 -9.69 7.95 -7.31
N THR A 452 -9.49 9.17 -7.80
CA THR A 452 -9.95 10.42 -7.16
C THR A 452 -10.44 11.42 -8.21
N ASP A 453 -11.15 12.47 -7.79
CA ASP A 453 -11.63 13.56 -8.66
C ASP A 453 -10.51 14.25 -9.47
N ARG A 454 -9.24 14.08 -9.05
CA ARG A 454 -8.05 14.68 -9.67
C ARG A 454 -7.22 13.67 -10.47
N GLY A 455 -7.59 12.39 -10.49
CA GLY A 455 -6.88 11.33 -11.21
C GLY A 455 -6.80 10.02 -10.44
N VAL A 456 -5.57 9.60 -10.12
CA VAL A 456 -5.28 8.38 -9.37
C VAL A 456 -4.16 8.66 -8.38
N ASP A 457 -4.43 8.40 -7.10
CA ASP A 457 -3.42 8.43 -6.05
C ASP A 457 -2.76 7.05 -5.90
N ALA A 458 -1.46 7.04 -5.62
CA ALA A 458 -0.69 5.81 -5.38
C ALA A 458 -0.37 5.65 -3.89
N TYR A 459 -0.82 4.55 -3.30
CA TYR A 459 -0.47 4.10 -1.94
C TYR A 459 0.43 2.87 -2.02
N CYS A 460 1.13 2.49 -0.95
CA CYS A 460 2.01 1.32 -0.99
C CYS A 460 1.22 0.02 -0.80
N ALA A 461 1.55 -1.01 -1.58
CA ALA A 461 1.16 -2.40 -1.30
C ALA A 461 2.18 -3.04 -0.33
N CYS A 462 2.42 -2.35 0.78
CA CYS A 462 3.40 -2.69 1.81
C CYS A 462 2.93 -2.19 3.18
N THR A 463 3.72 -2.40 4.23
CA THR A 463 3.48 -1.76 5.53
C THR A 463 3.48 -0.24 5.36
N ASP A 464 2.30 0.33 5.48
CA ASP A 464 2.09 1.76 5.65
C ASP A 464 2.74 2.22 6.97
N VAL A 465 3.34 3.41 6.95
CA VAL A 465 3.92 4.04 8.16
C VAL A 465 3.37 5.46 8.34
N SER A 466 2.37 5.83 7.55
CA SER A 466 1.56 7.02 7.72
C SER A 466 0.44 6.78 8.71
N GLY A 467 -0.04 7.85 9.36
CA GLY A 467 -0.85 7.75 10.57
C GLY A 467 -0.05 7.31 11.81
N VAL A 468 0.90 6.37 11.67
CA VAL A 468 1.53 5.67 12.80
C VAL A 468 3.05 5.84 12.90
N ARG A 469 3.42 6.77 13.79
CA ARG A 469 4.55 6.68 14.73
C ARG A 469 6.00 6.62 14.25
N ILE A 470 6.42 6.17 13.07
CA ILE A 470 7.88 6.06 12.80
C ILE A 470 8.63 7.41 12.91
N ALA A 471 7.96 8.52 12.55
CA ALA A 471 8.48 9.87 12.72
C ALA A 471 8.15 10.54 14.07
N THR A 472 7.42 9.87 14.98
CA THR A 472 7.02 10.42 16.31
C THR A 472 7.26 9.49 17.52
N GLU A 473 7.73 8.25 17.31
CA GLU A 473 8.06 7.25 18.32
C GLU A 473 9.43 6.64 18.02
N GLN A 474 10.24 6.47 19.07
CA GLN A 474 11.53 5.79 18.99
C GLN A 474 11.41 4.33 19.42
N PHE A 475 12.14 3.44 18.75
CA PHE A 475 12.22 2.02 19.13
C PHE A 475 12.99 1.93 20.45
N ALA A 476 12.41 1.29 21.47
CA ALA A 476 13.06 1.01 22.74
C ALA A 476 14.17 -0.06 22.58
N PRO A 477 15.15 -0.14 23.50
CA PRO A 477 16.17 -1.19 23.49
C PRO A 477 15.56 -2.59 23.41
N GLY A 478 16.01 -3.41 22.45
CA GLY A 478 15.47 -4.74 22.17
C GLY A 478 14.12 -4.77 21.44
N GLN A 479 13.44 -3.64 21.27
CA GLN A 479 12.14 -3.58 20.60
C GLN A 479 12.27 -3.94 19.12
N SER A 480 11.38 -4.81 18.65
CA SER A 480 11.28 -5.26 17.26
C SER A 480 9.98 -4.77 16.62
N ARG A 481 9.99 -4.59 15.30
CA ARG A 481 8.77 -4.46 14.48
C ARG A 481 8.91 -5.26 13.19
N THR A 482 7.82 -5.90 12.79
CA THR A 482 7.74 -6.65 11.53
C THR A 482 7.10 -5.79 10.46
N PHE A 483 7.66 -5.84 9.26
CA PHE A 483 7.28 -5.13 8.06
C PHE A 483 7.09 -6.13 6.91
N TRP A 484 6.35 -5.70 5.89
CA TRP A 484 6.06 -6.51 4.71
C TRP A 484 5.91 -5.64 3.45
N SER A 485 6.13 -6.22 2.28
CA SER A 485 5.93 -5.54 0.99
C SER A 485 5.66 -6.54 -0.13
N LEU A 486 4.70 -6.22 -1.00
CA LEU A 486 4.41 -6.96 -2.23
C LEU A 486 5.29 -6.47 -3.39
N PHE A 487 5.71 -7.39 -4.24
CA PHE A 487 6.49 -7.16 -5.46
C PHE A 487 5.97 -8.03 -6.61
N ALA A 488 6.35 -7.72 -7.85
CA ALA A 488 6.41 -8.74 -8.90
C ALA A 488 7.59 -9.69 -8.63
N LEU A 489 7.38 -10.99 -8.87
CA LEU A 489 8.32 -12.07 -8.56
C LEU A 489 8.37 -13.06 -9.73
N PRO A 490 9.47 -13.13 -10.51
CA PRO A 490 9.59 -14.04 -11.65
C PRO A 490 9.39 -15.50 -11.26
N ASP A 491 8.74 -16.30 -12.12
CA ASP A 491 8.39 -17.71 -11.84
C ASP A 491 9.61 -18.63 -11.69
N ASP A 492 10.72 -18.25 -12.32
CA ASP A 492 12.02 -18.92 -12.28
C ASP A 492 12.93 -18.45 -11.14
N ALA A 493 12.58 -17.37 -10.42
CA ALA A 493 13.38 -16.84 -9.33
C ALA A 493 13.40 -17.81 -8.12
N THR A 494 14.59 -18.37 -7.85
CA THR A 494 14.90 -19.20 -6.66
C THR A 494 15.50 -18.38 -5.52
N SER A 495 16.18 -17.27 -5.83
CA SER A 495 16.63 -16.26 -4.88
C SER A 495 16.66 -14.89 -5.55
N LEU A 496 16.57 -13.82 -4.75
CA LEU A 496 16.73 -12.44 -5.18
C LEU A 496 17.56 -11.67 -4.16
N ARG A 497 18.31 -10.67 -4.64
CA ARG A 497 19.07 -9.78 -3.76
C ARG A 497 18.18 -8.67 -3.22
N ALA A 498 17.82 -8.74 -1.94
CA ALA A 498 17.05 -7.72 -1.27
C ALA A 498 17.96 -6.61 -0.72
N ARG A 499 17.63 -5.36 -1.05
CA ARG A 499 18.15 -4.17 -0.37
C ARG A 499 17.00 -3.45 0.33
N ILE A 500 17.13 -3.25 1.63
CA ILE A 500 16.17 -2.54 2.49
C ILE A 500 16.90 -1.32 3.06
N ALA A 501 16.46 -0.11 2.72
CA ALA A 501 16.99 1.17 3.20
C ALA A 501 18.54 1.25 3.24
N ALA A 502 19.09 1.57 4.43
CA ALA A 502 20.52 1.70 4.70
C ALA A 502 21.27 0.37 4.92
N PHE A 503 20.56 -0.77 4.96
CA PHE A 503 21.18 -2.08 5.20
C PHE A 503 22.01 -2.56 3.98
N PRO A 504 23.02 -3.42 4.21
CA PRO A 504 23.64 -4.22 3.16
C PRO A 504 22.61 -4.94 2.27
N GLU A 505 22.97 -5.16 1.00
CA GLU A 505 22.18 -6.02 0.11
C GLU A 505 22.42 -7.49 0.49
N LEU A 506 21.35 -8.29 0.61
CA LEU A 506 21.38 -9.68 1.06
C LEU A 506 20.77 -10.62 0.00
N GLU A 507 21.34 -11.80 -0.17
CA GLU A 507 20.72 -12.87 -0.96
C GLU A 507 19.56 -13.48 -0.15
N VAL A 508 18.34 -13.42 -0.69
CA VAL A 508 17.14 -13.93 -0.04
C VAL A 508 16.55 -15.07 -0.87
N PRO A 509 16.43 -16.30 -0.32
CA PRO A 509 15.79 -17.40 -1.03
C PRO A 509 14.28 -17.19 -1.13
N VAL A 510 13.73 -17.49 -2.32
CA VAL A 510 12.28 -17.54 -2.57
C VAL A 510 11.74 -18.85 -1.98
N ARG A 511 10.56 -18.79 -1.36
CA ARG A 511 9.85 -19.91 -0.71
C ARG A 511 8.40 -20.01 -1.18
#